data_AF-A0A3D2EVT6-F1
#
_entry.id   AF-A0A3D2EVT6-F1
#
_cell.length_a   1.000
_cell.length_b   1.000
_cell.length_c   1.000
_cell.angle_alpha   90.00
_cell.angle_beta   90.00
_cell.angle_gamma   90.00
#
_symmetry.space_group_name_H-M   'P 1'
#
loop_
_entity.id
_entity.type
_entity.pdbx_description
1 polymer ?
#
loop_
_entity_poly.entity_id
_entity_poly.type
_entity_poly.pdbx_seq_one_letter_code
_entity_poly.pdbx_strand_id
1 'polypeptide(L)'
;KGRPEATIVEVTERNTKQVVGRFYNESGVCFVRPDNQRINQDILIAADSGLPVEAGQYVVVDIVQQPSKRSQPIGHVAEILGEHMAPGMEIDVAIRNHGIPHEWPAATLAEAKRLAPEVAEADKADRVDLRNLPFVTIDGEDARDFDDAVYCRKKSLGGWRLYVAIADVS
;
A
#
# COMPACT_ATOMS: atom_id res chain seq x y z
N LYS A 1 38.99 -1.54 -14.90
CA LYS A 1 38.66 -2.45 -16.03
C LYS A 1 37.91 -3.64 -15.46
N GLY A 2 36.76 -4.03 -16.04
CA GLY A 2 36.04 -5.27 -15.69
C GLY A 2 34.82 -5.10 -14.79
N ARG A 3 33.86 -4.23 -15.15
CA ARG A 3 32.50 -4.37 -14.59
C ARG A 3 31.79 -5.47 -15.39
N PRO A 4 31.09 -6.40 -14.73
CA PRO A 4 30.27 -7.39 -15.45
C PRO A 4 29.19 -6.67 -16.26
N GLU A 5 29.06 -7.06 -17.53
CA GLU A 5 28.04 -6.56 -18.46
C GLU A 5 27.07 -7.70 -18.80
N ALA A 6 25.82 -7.35 -19.08
CA ALA A 6 24.77 -8.31 -19.43
C ALA A 6 23.88 -7.74 -20.55
N THR A 7 23.22 -8.63 -21.29
CA THR A 7 22.22 -8.29 -22.32
C THR A 7 20.94 -9.07 -22.06
N ILE A 8 19.79 -8.40 -22.19
CA ILE A 8 18.48 -9.04 -22.07
C ILE A 8 18.27 -9.94 -23.30
N VAL A 9 18.10 -11.24 -23.05
CA VAL A 9 17.78 -12.24 -24.10
C VAL A 9 16.27 -12.34 -24.28
N GLU A 10 15.53 -12.41 -23.16
CA GLU A 10 14.09 -12.60 -23.15
C GLU A 10 13.49 -11.98 -21.88
N VAL A 11 12.23 -11.59 -21.95
CA VAL A 11 11.43 -11.15 -20.79
C VAL A 11 10.39 -12.22 -20.51
N THR A 12 10.58 -13.00 -19.45
CA THR A 12 9.68 -14.09 -19.05
C THR A 12 8.35 -13.58 -18.51
N GLU A 13 8.38 -12.45 -17.79
CA GLU A 13 7.19 -11.84 -17.22
C GLU A 13 7.34 -10.31 -17.19
N ARG A 14 6.24 -9.61 -17.51
CA ARG A 14 6.15 -8.15 -17.44
C ARG A 14 5.48 -7.77 -16.11
N ASN A 15 6.23 -7.13 -15.23
CA ASN A 15 5.74 -6.76 -13.90
C ASN A 15 4.93 -5.45 -13.90
N THR A 16 5.32 -4.47 -14.72
CA THR A 16 4.63 -3.17 -14.76
C THR A 16 3.34 -3.27 -15.56
N LYS A 17 2.21 -3.46 -14.87
CA LYS A 17 0.87 -3.52 -15.47
C LYS A 17 0.12 -2.19 -15.36
N GLN A 18 0.33 -1.49 -14.25
CA GLN A 18 -0.24 -0.18 -13.97
C GLN A 18 0.85 0.86 -13.75
N VAL A 19 0.57 2.09 -14.17
CA VAL A 19 1.45 3.25 -13.94
C VAL A 19 0.62 4.44 -13.51
N VAL A 20 1.06 5.10 -12.45
CA VAL A 20 0.55 6.40 -12.05
C VAL A 20 1.35 7.50 -12.74
N GLY A 21 0.65 8.51 -13.23
CA GLY A 21 1.28 9.64 -13.85
C GLY A 21 0.33 10.78 -14.12
N ARG A 22 0.88 11.83 -14.71
CA ARG A 22 0.12 13.03 -15.05
C ARG A 22 -0.31 12.97 -16.51
N PHE A 23 -1.59 13.22 -16.75
CA PHE A 23 -2.18 13.22 -18.09
C PHE A 23 -1.87 14.51 -18.84
N TYR A 24 -1.53 14.40 -20.11
CA TYR A 24 -1.27 15.49 -21.03
C TYR A 24 -1.98 15.27 -22.36
N ASN A 25 -2.37 16.37 -22.99
CA ASN A 25 -2.85 16.40 -24.36
C ASN A 25 -2.09 17.49 -25.11
N GLU A 26 -1.20 17.08 -26.02
CA GLU A 26 -0.37 17.99 -26.80
C GLU A 26 -0.61 17.75 -28.29
N SER A 27 -1.05 18.77 -29.02
CA SER A 27 -1.30 18.69 -30.47
C SER A 27 -2.23 17.53 -30.89
N GLY A 28 -3.17 17.14 -30.01
CA GLY A 28 -4.11 16.03 -30.24
C GLY A 28 -3.57 14.65 -29.88
N VAL A 29 -2.35 14.56 -29.35
CA VAL A 29 -1.78 13.32 -28.81
C VAL A 29 -1.97 13.30 -27.29
N CYS A 30 -2.74 12.33 -26.81
CA CYS A 30 -2.93 12.08 -25.39
C CYS A 30 -1.84 11.13 -24.87
N PHE A 31 -1.18 11.50 -23.79
CA PHE A 31 -0.20 10.66 -23.14
C PHE A 31 -0.15 10.92 -21.63
N VAL A 32 0.41 9.96 -20.90
CA VAL A 32 0.65 10.07 -19.47
C VAL A 32 2.15 10.03 -19.22
N ARG A 33 2.64 11.03 -18.50
CA ARG A 33 4.01 11.06 -18.01
C ARG A 33 4.07 10.35 -16.66
N PRO A 34 4.82 9.25 -16.51
CA PRO A 34 4.93 8.53 -15.25
C PRO A 34 5.47 9.42 -14.12
N ASP A 35 4.93 9.24 -12.92
CA ASP A 35 5.46 9.90 -11.72
C ASP A 35 6.78 9.25 -11.27
N ASN A 36 6.89 7.93 -11.44
CA ASN A 36 8.11 7.18 -11.17
C ASN A 36 9.21 7.50 -12.21
N GLN A 37 10.21 8.27 -11.80
CA GLN A 37 11.36 8.70 -12.61
C GLN A 37 12.24 7.55 -13.16
N ARG A 38 12.01 6.29 -12.78
CA ARG A 38 12.68 5.15 -13.42
C ARG A 38 12.05 4.76 -14.75
N ILE A 39 10.80 5.21 -15.00
CA ILE A 39 10.06 4.98 -16.24
C ILE A 39 10.19 6.23 -17.10
N ASN A 40 11.18 6.24 -17.99
CA ASN A 40 11.54 7.41 -18.79
C ASN A 40 10.73 7.54 -20.10
N GLN A 41 9.68 6.75 -20.26
CA GLN A 41 8.87 6.73 -21.48
C GLN A 41 7.47 7.22 -21.15
N ASP A 42 7.00 8.22 -21.88
CA ASP A 42 5.61 8.64 -21.85
C ASP A 42 4.73 7.49 -22.40
N ILE A 43 3.59 7.25 -21.74
CA ILE A 43 2.62 6.22 -22.11
C ILE A 43 1.56 6.85 -22.99
N LEU A 44 1.47 6.42 -24.24
CA LEU A 44 0.44 6.91 -25.17
C LEU A 44 -0.92 6.38 -24.72
N ILE A 45 -1.92 7.27 -24.67
CA ILE A 45 -3.28 6.90 -24.29
C ILE A 45 -4.09 6.67 -25.57
N ALA A 46 -4.67 5.49 -25.69
CA ALA A 46 -5.60 5.19 -26.78
C ALA A 46 -6.78 6.18 -26.73
N ALA A 47 -7.24 6.65 -27.89
CA ALA A 47 -8.18 7.77 -28.02
C ALA A 47 -9.57 7.57 -27.36
N ASP A 48 -9.83 6.39 -26.80
CA ASP A 48 -11.09 6.04 -26.14
C ASP A 48 -10.81 5.50 -24.73
N SER A 49 -10.58 6.42 -23.77
CA SER A 49 -10.49 6.06 -22.36
C SER A 49 -11.86 5.96 -21.68
N GLY A 50 -12.96 6.35 -22.34
CA GLY A 50 -14.31 6.43 -21.77
C GLY A 50 -14.49 7.40 -20.58
N LEU A 51 -13.40 7.88 -19.98
CA LEU A 51 -13.37 8.76 -18.83
C LEU A 51 -13.07 10.21 -19.25
N PRO A 52 -13.74 11.21 -18.64
CA PRO A 52 -13.54 12.63 -18.93
C PRO A 52 -12.27 13.16 -18.22
N VAL A 53 -11.11 12.66 -18.63
CA VAL A 53 -9.81 13.09 -18.07
C VAL A 53 -9.41 14.46 -18.61
N GLU A 54 -8.97 15.35 -17.72
CA GLU A 54 -8.47 16.67 -18.05
C GLU A 54 -6.94 16.74 -18.03
N ALA A 55 -6.37 17.60 -18.86
CA ALA A 55 -4.94 17.84 -18.90
C ALA A 55 -4.43 18.32 -17.54
N GLY A 56 -3.39 17.65 -17.03
CA GLY A 56 -2.75 17.97 -15.76
C GLY A 56 -3.26 17.18 -14.57
N GLN A 57 -4.31 16.37 -14.71
CA GLN A 57 -4.77 15.45 -13.65
C GLN A 57 -3.82 14.25 -13.49
N TYR A 58 -3.78 13.74 -12.26
CA TYR A 58 -3.14 12.46 -11.96
C TYR A 58 -4.11 11.32 -12.25
N VAL A 59 -3.58 10.30 -12.92
CA VAL A 59 -4.35 9.14 -13.38
C VAL A 59 -3.58 7.85 -13.17
N VAL A 60 -4.33 6.76 -13.05
CA VAL A 60 -3.82 5.40 -13.16
C VAL A 60 -4.04 4.92 -14.58
N VAL A 61 -2.98 4.40 -15.19
CA VAL A 61 -2.99 3.88 -16.56
C VAL A 61 -2.73 2.38 -16.52
N ASP A 62 -3.62 1.61 -17.12
CA ASP A 62 -3.39 0.21 -17.43
C ASP A 62 -2.60 0.11 -18.75
N ILE A 63 -1.42 -0.51 -18.70
CA ILE A 63 -0.60 -0.74 -19.88
C ILE A 63 -1.22 -1.88 -20.71
N VAL A 64 -1.75 -1.51 -21.88
CA VAL A 64 -2.30 -2.44 -22.86
C VAL A 64 -1.20 -3.03 -23.75
N GLN A 65 -0.22 -2.19 -24.13
CA GLN A 65 0.92 -2.59 -24.92
C GLN A 65 2.22 -2.13 -24.25
N GLN A 66 3.08 -3.10 -23.95
CA GLN A 66 4.41 -2.86 -23.38
C GLN A 66 5.35 -2.19 -24.40
N PRO A 67 6.35 -1.43 -23.93
CA PRO A 67 7.26 -0.74 -24.83
C PRO A 67 8.17 -1.72 -25.59
N SER A 68 8.57 -1.32 -26.79
CA SER A 68 9.55 -2.01 -27.62
C SER A 68 10.71 -1.09 -27.98
N LYS A 69 11.73 -1.59 -28.68
CA LYS A 69 12.85 -0.77 -29.17
C LYS A 69 12.39 0.39 -30.09
N ARG A 70 11.21 0.29 -30.69
CA ARG A 70 10.71 1.24 -31.71
C ARG A 70 9.37 1.86 -31.37
N SER A 71 8.74 1.46 -30.26
CA SER A 71 7.40 1.91 -29.90
C SER A 71 7.32 2.24 -28.42
N GLN A 72 6.67 3.36 -28.12
CA GLN A 72 6.26 3.72 -26.77
C GLN A 72 5.21 2.72 -26.25
N PRO A 73 5.04 2.63 -24.92
CA PRO A 73 3.95 1.88 -24.35
C PRO A 73 2.61 2.56 -24.69
N ILE A 74 1.56 1.74 -24.82
CA ILE A 74 0.19 2.20 -25.02
C ILE A 74 -0.64 1.73 -23.84
N GLY A 75 -1.48 2.61 -23.31
CA GLY A 75 -2.39 2.32 -22.22
C GLY A 75 -3.75 2.95 -22.39
N HIS A 76 -4.60 2.70 -21.41
CA HIS A 76 -5.85 3.42 -21.22
C HIS A 76 -5.95 3.90 -19.77
N VAL A 77 -6.65 5.01 -19.56
CA VAL A 77 -6.89 5.53 -18.22
C VAL A 77 -7.87 4.59 -17.51
N ALA A 78 -7.44 3.99 -16.42
CA ALA A 78 -8.27 3.12 -15.58
C ALA A 78 -9.00 3.92 -14.49
N GLU A 79 -8.33 4.94 -13.93
CA GLU A 79 -8.83 5.72 -12.81
C GLU A 79 -8.30 7.16 -12.86
N ILE A 80 -9.15 8.13 -12.51
CA ILE A 80 -8.74 9.52 -12.28
C ILE A 80 -8.55 9.70 -10.78
N LEU A 81 -7.32 9.99 -10.36
CA LEU A 81 -7.00 10.20 -8.94
C LEU A 81 -7.36 11.62 -8.50
N GLY A 82 -7.21 12.60 -9.39
CA GLY A 82 -7.62 13.97 -9.15
C GLY A 82 -6.62 15.00 -9.64
N GLU A 83 -6.70 16.21 -9.09
CA GLU A 83 -5.79 17.30 -9.40
C GLU A 83 -4.45 17.14 -8.67
N HIS A 84 -3.37 17.56 -9.33
CA HIS A 84 -2.00 17.47 -8.79
C HIS A 84 -1.81 18.12 -7.40
N MET A 85 -2.63 19.12 -7.06
CA MET A 85 -2.52 19.88 -5.80
C MET A 85 -3.57 19.47 -4.76
N ALA A 86 -4.32 18.39 -4.99
CA ALA A 86 -5.32 17.92 -4.05
C ALA A 86 -4.64 17.37 -2.78
N PRO A 87 -5.09 17.74 -1.57
CA PRO A 87 -4.58 17.16 -0.33
C PRO A 87 -4.73 15.63 -0.33
N GLY A 88 -3.68 14.91 0.05
CA GLY A 88 -3.66 13.44 0.08
C GLY A 88 -3.19 12.77 -1.22
N MET A 89 -3.04 13.52 -2.33
CA MET A 89 -2.61 12.95 -3.61
C MET A 89 -1.23 12.29 -3.55
N GLU A 90 -0.30 12.88 -2.81
CA GLU A 90 1.03 12.33 -2.56
C GLU A 90 0.96 10.88 -2.03
N ILE A 91 -0.01 10.62 -1.15
CA ILE A 91 -0.18 9.34 -0.47
C ILE A 91 -0.72 8.30 -1.46
N ASP A 92 -1.77 8.63 -2.21
CA ASP A 92 -2.37 7.72 -3.19
C ASP A 92 -1.39 7.35 -4.32
N VAL A 93 -0.60 8.34 -4.77
CA VAL A 93 0.46 8.14 -5.76
C VAL A 93 1.54 7.22 -5.20
N ALA A 94 2.00 7.44 -3.96
CA ALA A 94 3.01 6.60 -3.32
C ALA A 94 2.52 5.15 -3.12
N ILE A 95 1.30 4.96 -2.60
CA ILE A 95 0.68 3.65 -2.41
C ILE A 95 0.70 2.86 -3.73
N ARG A 96 0.26 3.47 -4.83
CA ARG A 96 0.17 2.81 -6.14
C ARG A 96 1.55 2.60 -6.79
N ASN A 97 2.45 3.58 -6.73
CA ASN A 97 3.81 3.46 -7.30
C ASN A 97 4.62 2.34 -6.62
N HIS A 98 4.38 2.10 -5.33
CA HIS A 98 5.03 1.05 -4.56
C HIS A 98 4.24 -0.26 -4.52
N GLY A 99 3.07 -0.32 -5.15
CA GLY A 99 2.21 -1.51 -5.16
C GLY A 99 1.76 -1.92 -3.75
N ILE A 100 1.56 -0.95 -2.85
CA ILE A 100 1.09 -1.20 -1.49
C ILE A 100 -0.41 -1.57 -1.57
N PRO A 101 -0.80 -2.76 -1.09
CA PRO A 101 -2.21 -3.12 -1.00
C PRO A 101 -2.92 -2.15 -0.04
N HIS A 102 -3.96 -1.47 -0.54
CA HIS A 102 -4.72 -0.47 0.22
C HIS A 102 -6.22 -0.75 0.22
N GLU A 103 -6.70 -1.61 -0.67
CA GLU A 103 -8.09 -2.07 -0.69
C GLU A 103 -8.24 -3.33 0.15
N TRP A 104 -9.23 -3.32 1.04
CA TRP A 104 -9.61 -4.50 1.81
C TRP A 104 -10.52 -5.42 0.97
N PRO A 105 -10.20 -6.71 0.82
CA PRO A 105 -11.07 -7.64 0.11
C PRO A 105 -12.46 -7.71 0.76
N ALA A 106 -13.51 -7.83 -0.05
CA ALA A 106 -14.89 -7.91 0.45
C ALA A 106 -15.10 -9.07 1.44
N ALA A 107 -14.40 -10.20 1.24
CA ALA A 107 -14.42 -11.34 2.16
C ALA A 107 -13.82 -10.97 3.54
N THR A 108 -12.70 -10.26 3.57
CA THR A 108 -12.04 -9.77 4.80
C THR A 108 -12.96 -8.82 5.57
N LEU A 109 -13.59 -7.87 4.88
CA LEU A 109 -14.56 -6.96 5.49
C LEU A 109 -15.79 -7.70 6.04
N ALA A 110 -16.29 -8.71 5.32
CA ALA A 110 -17.40 -9.53 5.77
C ALA A 110 -17.03 -10.38 7.01
N GLU A 111 -15.77 -10.80 7.12
CA GLU A 111 -15.24 -11.49 8.29
C GLU A 111 -15.11 -10.57 9.50
N ALA A 112 -14.47 -9.42 9.35
CA ALA A 112 -14.31 -8.45 10.42
C ALA A 112 -15.66 -8.01 11.02
N LYS A 113 -16.70 -7.86 10.18
CA LYS A 113 -18.06 -7.51 10.61
C LYS A 113 -18.73 -8.53 11.54
N ARG A 114 -18.22 -9.76 11.61
CA ARG A 114 -18.76 -10.80 12.51
C ARG A 114 -18.16 -10.73 13.92
N LEU A 115 -17.08 -9.97 14.12
CA LEU A 115 -16.43 -9.86 15.42
C LEU A 115 -17.31 -9.09 16.40
N ALA A 116 -17.43 -9.62 17.61
CA ALA A 116 -18.10 -8.93 18.71
C ALA A 116 -17.17 -7.85 19.30
N PRO A 117 -17.73 -6.77 19.89
CA PRO A 117 -16.93 -5.72 20.51
C PRO A 117 -16.23 -6.17 21.81
N GLU A 118 -16.68 -7.26 22.42
CA GLU A 118 -16.12 -7.81 23.66
C GLU A 118 -15.67 -9.26 23.46
N VAL A 119 -14.58 -9.64 24.14
CA VAL A 119 -14.08 -11.03 24.15
C VAL A 119 -15.07 -11.91 24.92
N ALA A 120 -15.56 -12.98 24.29
CA ALA A 120 -16.51 -13.89 24.90
C ALA A 120 -15.89 -14.67 26.08
N GLU A 121 -16.70 -15.05 27.06
CA GLU A 121 -16.20 -15.82 28.23
C GLU A 121 -15.65 -17.19 27.85
N ALA A 122 -16.19 -17.81 26.80
CA ALA A 122 -15.69 -19.09 26.29
C ALA A 122 -14.23 -18.99 25.81
N ASP A 123 -13.85 -17.87 25.18
CA ASP A 123 -12.50 -17.65 24.65
C ASP A 123 -11.45 -17.39 25.75
N LYS A 124 -11.90 -17.21 27.00
CA LYS A 124 -11.05 -16.97 28.18
C LYS A 124 -10.71 -18.25 28.94
N ALA A 125 -11.42 -19.36 28.69
CA ALA A 125 -11.39 -20.54 29.54
C ALA A 125 -9.99 -21.19 29.69
N ASP A 126 -9.22 -21.24 28.61
CA ASP A 126 -7.89 -21.87 28.58
C ASP A 126 -6.73 -20.86 28.74
N ARG A 127 -7.03 -19.64 29.24
CA ARG A 127 -6.06 -18.55 29.38
C ARG A 127 -5.68 -18.29 30.83
N VAL A 128 -4.45 -17.84 31.05
CA VAL A 128 -4.00 -17.40 32.37
C VAL A 128 -4.61 -16.04 32.68
N ASP A 129 -5.39 -15.96 33.76
CA ASP A 129 -5.98 -14.69 34.19
C ASP A 129 -4.95 -13.79 34.88
N LEU A 130 -4.59 -12.70 34.21
CA LEU A 130 -3.66 -11.67 34.70
C LEU A 130 -4.33 -10.30 34.89
N ARG A 131 -5.66 -10.21 34.85
CA ARG A 131 -6.40 -8.93 34.91
C ARG A 131 -6.14 -8.11 36.18
N ASN A 132 -5.71 -8.78 37.26
CA ASN A 132 -5.37 -8.13 38.53
C ASN A 132 -3.95 -7.53 38.56
N LEU A 133 -3.12 -7.78 37.54
CA LEU A 133 -1.79 -7.16 37.43
C LEU A 133 -1.93 -5.78 36.78
N PRO A 134 -1.24 -4.75 37.28
CA PRO A 134 -1.35 -3.38 36.79
C PRO A 134 -0.48 -3.19 35.54
N PHE A 135 -0.89 -3.83 34.43
CA PHE A 135 -0.33 -3.57 33.12
C PHE A 135 -0.64 -2.14 32.67
N VAL A 136 0.30 -1.57 31.92
CA VAL A 136 0.13 -0.31 31.21
C VAL A 136 0.68 -0.45 29.79
N THR A 137 0.14 0.32 28.86
CA THR A 137 0.71 0.53 27.53
C THR A 137 1.38 1.90 27.50
N ILE A 138 2.39 2.09 26.66
CA ILE A 138 3.17 3.34 26.58
C ILE A 138 3.38 3.66 25.10
N ASP A 139 2.49 4.49 24.57
CA ASP A 139 2.37 4.75 23.13
C ASP A 139 2.31 6.25 22.84
N GLY A 140 2.40 6.61 21.56
CA GLY A 140 2.19 7.99 21.11
C GLY A 140 0.74 8.45 21.29
N GLU A 141 0.52 9.77 21.38
CA GLU A 141 -0.82 10.37 21.62
C GLU A 141 -1.86 9.99 20.54
N ASP A 142 -1.41 9.80 19.30
CA ASP A 142 -2.26 9.46 18.17
C ASP A 142 -2.41 7.95 17.94
N ALA A 143 -1.73 7.09 18.71
CA ALA A 143 -1.82 5.63 18.57
C ALA A 143 -3.21 5.11 18.95
N ARG A 144 -3.69 4.07 18.25
CA ARG A 144 -5.02 3.46 18.48
C ARG A 144 -4.99 1.92 18.51
N ASP A 145 -3.83 1.36 18.23
CA ASP A 145 -3.51 -0.03 18.00
C ASP A 145 -2.46 -0.48 19.02
N PHE A 146 -2.89 -0.66 20.28
CA PHE A 146 -2.01 -1.02 21.38
C PHE A 146 -1.70 -2.52 21.37
N ASP A 147 -0.55 -2.88 20.83
CA ASP A 147 -0.15 -4.27 20.66
C ASP A 147 0.58 -4.87 21.87
N ASP A 148 1.07 -4.06 22.80
CA ASP A 148 1.81 -4.54 23.96
C ASP A 148 1.45 -3.82 25.27
N ALA A 149 1.63 -4.56 26.37
CA ALA A 149 1.47 -4.06 27.73
C ALA A 149 2.60 -4.57 28.63
N VAL A 150 3.13 -3.70 29.48
CA VAL A 150 4.25 -4.02 30.36
C VAL A 150 3.89 -3.88 31.82
N TYR A 151 4.43 -4.79 32.63
CA TYR A 151 4.37 -4.71 34.09
C TYR A 151 5.61 -5.37 34.68
N CYS A 152 6.20 -4.78 35.73
CA CYS A 152 7.30 -5.42 36.44
C CYS A 152 7.15 -5.34 37.95
N ARG A 153 7.68 -6.35 38.64
CA ARG A 153 7.76 -6.38 40.11
C ARG A 153 9.10 -6.93 40.60
N LYS A 154 9.56 -6.45 41.75
CA LYS A 154 10.74 -6.98 42.42
C LYS A 154 10.50 -8.43 42.85
N LYS A 155 11.53 -9.26 42.75
CA LYS A 155 11.53 -10.63 43.29
C LYS A 155 12.05 -10.61 44.73
N SER A 156 11.63 -11.58 45.54
CA SER A 156 12.01 -11.72 46.95
C SER A 156 13.50 -11.95 47.18
N LEU A 157 14.19 -12.61 46.24
CA LEU A 157 15.62 -12.93 46.33
C LEU A 157 16.51 -11.97 45.51
N GLY A 158 15.98 -10.79 45.17
CA GLY A 158 16.65 -9.81 44.32
C GLY A 158 16.29 -9.95 42.83
N GLY A 159 16.50 -8.86 42.09
CA GLY A 159 16.13 -8.74 40.68
C GLY A 159 14.63 -8.49 40.45
N TRP A 160 14.21 -8.63 39.20
CA TRP A 160 12.85 -8.30 38.74
C TRP A 160 12.20 -9.47 38.01
N ARG A 161 10.86 -9.50 38.03
CA ARG A 161 10.05 -10.23 37.07
C ARG A 161 9.36 -9.20 36.18
N LEU A 162 9.68 -9.24 34.90
CA LEU A 162 9.01 -8.49 33.85
C LEU A 162 7.95 -9.38 33.22
N TYR A 163 6.79 -8.79 32.97
CA TYR A 163 5.73 -9.31 32.14
C TYR A 163 5.62 -8.40 30.92
N VAL A 164 5.59 -9.02 29.75
CA VAL A 164 5.29 -8.37 28.47
C VAL A 164 4.11 -9.14 27.90
N ALA A 165 2.94 -8.52 27.88
CA ALA A 165 1.73 -9.05 27.26
C ALA A 165 1.65 -8.50 25.84
N ILE A 166 1.39 -9.35 24.85
CA ILE A 166 1.26 -8.97 23.44
C ILE A 166 -0.16 -9.31 22.98
N ALA A 167 -0.73 -8.48 22.11
CA ALA A 167 -2.01 -8.76 21.44
C ALA A 167 -1.95 -10.12 20.74
N ASP A 168 -2.95 -10.97 21.01
CA ASP A 168 -3.04 -12.30 20.43
C ASP A 168 -3.80 -12.25 19.11
N VAL A 169 -3.07 -11.93 18.03
CA VAL A 169 -3.60 -11.75 16.67
C VAL A 169 -3.67 -13.07 15.88
N SER A 170 -3.17 -14.17 16.46
CA SER A 170 -2.97 -15.46 15.77
C SER A 170 -4.24 -16.29 15.54
#